data_AF-A0A497CE74-F1
#
_entry.id   AF-A0A497CE74-F1
#
_cell.length_a   1.000
_cell.length_b   1.000
_cell.length_c   1.000
_cell.angle_alpha   90.00
_cell.angle_beta   90.00
_cell.angle_gamma   90.00
#
_symmetry.space_group_name_H-M   'P 1'
#
loop_
_entity.id
_entity.type
_entity.pdbx_description
1 polymer ?
#
loop_
_entity_poly.entity_id
_entity_poly.type
_entity_poly.pdbx_seq_one_letter_code
_entity_poly.pdbx_strand_id
1 'polypeptide(L)'
;MLPKTKKYPPAVENHRVRARLLTALYIAQEQYGWLSPEAIQRVSERVALSPRKIRSTASFYTMFKLEPQGKYRIQVCEGLSCYLARGAVHRREAPRWRGE
;
A
#
# COMPACT_ATOMS: atom_id res chain seq x y z
N MET A 1 19.73 1.13 2.08
CA MET A 1 20.27 1.75 3.32
C MET A 1 19.62 3.13 3.48
N LEU A 2 18.76 3.36 4.48
CA LEU A 2 18.14 4.69 4.67
C LEU A 2 19.19 5.70 5.16
N PRO A 3 19.35 6.88 4.52
CA PRO A 3 20.29 7.90 5.00
C PRO A 3 19.80 8.45 6.34
N LYS A 4 20.59 8.24 7.40
CA LYS A 4 20.20 8.49 8.80
C LYS A 4 20.12 9.98 9.22
N THR A 5 20.42 10.93 8.33
CA THR A 5 20.64 12.35 8.70
C THR A 5 19.89 13.37 7.83
N LYS A 6 18.89 12.98 7.03
CA LYS A 6 18.08 13.95 6.27
C LYS A 6 16.97 14.52 7.17
N LYS A 7 17.14 15.78 7.60
CA LYS A 7 16.15 16.53 8.40
C LYS A 7 14.96 16.87 7.50
N TYR A 8 13.84 16.17 7.68
CA TYR A 8 12.60 16.49 6.97
C TYR A 8 11.98 17.76 7.56
N PRO A 9 11.39 18.65 6.75
CA PRO A 9 10.68 19.82 7.26
C PRO A 9 9.62 19.39 8.28
N PRO A 10 9.31 20.23 9.28
CA PRO A 10 8.25 19.92 10.23
C PRO A 10 6.98 19.57 9.44
N ALA A 11 6.39 18.41 9.73
CA ALA A 11 5.28 17.88 8.95
C ALA A 11 4.19 18.95 8.84
N VAL A 12 3.99 19.49 7.63
CA VAL A 12 2.94 20.47 7.36
C VAL A 12 1.63 19.70 7.34
N GLU A 13 1.05 19.48 8.52
CA GLU A 13 -0.06 18.56 8.71
C GLU A 13 -1.41 19.23 8.41
N ASN A 14 -1.58 19.64 7.15
CA ASN A 14 -2.83 20.18 6.64
C ASN A 14 -3.66 19.08 5.95
N HIS A 15 -4.99 19.16 6.00
CA HIS A 15 -5.90 18.17 5.37
C HIS A 15 -5.57 17.90 3.89
N ARG A 16 -5.16 18.96 3.16
CA ARG A 16 -4.75 18.87 1.75
C ARG A 16 -3.52 17.99 1.51
N VAL A 17 -2.58 17.95 2.45
CA VAL A 17 -1.36 17.13 2.36
C VAL A 17 -1.69 15.67 2.57
N ARG A 18 -2.60 15.36 3.51
CA ARG A 18 -3.10 13.99 3.72
C ARG A 18 -3.88 13.46 2.51
N ALA A 19 -4.71 14.30 1.88
CA ALA A 19 -5.44 13.92 0.66
C ALA A 19 -4.48 13.56 -0.49
N ARG A 20 -3.40 14.33 -0.67
CA ARG A 20 -2.39 14.08 -1.71
C ARG A 20 -1.56 12.82 -1.46
N LEU A 21 -1.39 12.41 -0.20
CA LEU A 21 -0.55 11.26 0.15
C LEU A 21 -1.06 9.95 -0.45
N LEU A 22 -2.37 9.69 -0.40
CA LEU A 22 -2.96 8.47 -0.93
C LEU A 22 -2.77 8.39 -2.45
N THR A 23 -3.04 9.48 -3.17
CA THR A 23 -2.83 9.56 -4.62
C THR A 23 -1.36 9.41 -4.98
N ALA A 24 -0.45 10.04 -4.23
CA ALA A 24 0.98 9.92 -4.47
C ALA A 24 1.50 8.48 -4.28
N LEU A 25 0.99 7.77 -3.26
CA LEU A 25 1.31 6.36 -3.03
C LEU A 25 0.73 5.47 -4.14
N TYR A 26 -0.47 5.75 -4.63
CA TYR A 26 -1.09 5.02 -5.71
C TYR A 26 -0.26 5.11 -7.00
N ILE A 27 0.12 6.33 -7.39
CA ILE A 27 0.97 6.58 -8.56
C ILE A 27 2.33 5.88 -8.40
N ALA A 28 2.96 6.00 -7.22
CA ALA A 28 4.23 5.34 -6.96
C ALA A 28 4.11 3.80 -7.11
N GLN A 29 3.03 3.21 -6.61
CA GLN A 29 2.81 1.77 -6.75
C GLN A 29 2.60 1.34 -8.21
N GLU A 30 1.91 2.14 -9.03
CA GLU A 30 1.76 1.83 -10.47
C GLU A 30 3.11 1.87 -11.21
N GLN A 31 3.97 2.84 -10.89
CA GLN A 31 5.27 2.99 -11.54
C GLN A 31 6.27 1.91 -11.13
N TYR A 32 6.29 1.52 -9.85
CA TYR A 32 7.28 0.59 -9.30
C TYR A 32 6.74 -0.84 -9.11
N GLY A 33 5.44 -1.06 -9.34
CA GLY A 33 4.74 -2.34 -9.10
C GLY A 33 4.42 -2.62 -7.62
N TRP A 34 5.25 -2.13 -6.71
CA TRP A 34 5.10 -2.21 -5.26
C TRP A 34 5.81 -1.03 -4.57
N LEU A 35 5.50 -0.77 -3.31
CA LEU A 35 6.06 0.31 -2.52
C LEU A 35 7.36 -0.14 -1.84
N SER A 36 8.47 -0.10 -2.59
CA SER A 36 9.80 -0.31 -2.02
C SER A 36 10.19 0.81 -1.04
N PRO A 37 11.18 0.59 -0.16
CA PRO A 37 11.72 1.65 0.70
C PRO A 37 12.17 2.90 -0.07
N GLU A 38 12.72 2.70 -1.27
CA GLU A 38 13.16 3.77 -2.18
C GLU A 38 11.96 4.54 -2.74
N ALA A 39 10.89 3.85 -3.13
CA ALA A 39 9.65 4.49 -3.61
C ALA A 39 9.01 5.35 -2.51
N ILE A 40 8.95 4.82 -1.27
CA ILE A 40 8.45 5.57 -0.10
C ILE A 40 9.32 6.81 0.16
N GLN A 41 10.64 6.70 0.02
CA GLN A 41 11.54 7.83 0.18
C GLN A 41 11.32 8.89 -0.91
N ARG A 42 11.09 8.49 -2.16
CA ARG A 42 10.76 9.41 -3.26
C ARG A 42 9.46 10.17 -3.01
N VAL A 43 8.44 9.49 -2.46
CA VAL A 43 7.16 10.12 -2.10
C VAL A 43 7.34 11.07 -0.92
N SER A 44 8.16 10.68 0.06
CA SER A 44 8.53 11.52 1.21
C SER A 44 9.13 12.86 0.81
N GLU A 45 10.02 12.86 -0.18
CA GLU A 45 10.62 14.09 -0.73
C GLU A 45 9.60 15.01 -1.41
N ARG A 46 8.58 14.44 -2.07
CA ARG A 46 7.56 15.22 -2.80
C ARG A 46 6.45 15.76 -1.90
N VAL A 47 6.04 14.98 -0.91
CA VAL A 47 4.91 15.30 -0.02
C VAL A 47 5.39 16.02 1.26
N ALA A 48 6.71 16.11 1.49
CA ALA A 48 7.32 16.72 2.66
C ALA A 48 6.83 16.11 3.99
N LEU A 49 6.62 14.79 3.99
CA LEU A 49 6.23 14.01 5.17
C LEU A 49 7.31 12.99 5.50
N SER A 50 7.46 12.64 6.79
CA SER A 50 8.45 11.65 7.20
C SER A 50 8.16 10.26 6.58
N PRO A 51 9.19 9.51 6.15
CA PRO A 51 9.01 8.17 5.60
C PRO A 51 8.29 7.21 6.56
N ARG A 52 8.46 7.40 7.87
CA ARG A 52 7.82 6.59 8.91
C ARG A 52 6.30 6.79 8.92
N LYS A 53 5.82 8.03 8.77
CA LYS A 53 4.39 8.35 8.67
C LYS A 53 3.80 7.75 7.39
N ILE A 54 4.49 7.90 6.27
CA ILE A 54 4.08 7.36 4.97
C ILE A 54 3.96 5.83 5.02
N ARG A 55 4.97 5.15 5.58
CA ARG A 55 4.94 3.69 5.77
C ARG A 55 3.78 3.25 6.65
N SER A 56 3.49 3.98 7.74
CA SER A 56 2.35 3.71 8.61
C SER A 56 1.01 3.85 7.88
N THR A 57 0.86 4.87 7.03
CA THR A 57 -0.34 5.03 6.19
C THR A 57 -0.44 3.94 5.13
N ALA A 58 0.67 3.58 4.48
CA ALA A 58 0.70 2.51 3.48
C ALA A 58 0.33 1.14 4.10
N SER A 59 0.78 0.85 5.33
CA SER A 59 0.39 -0.38 6.04
C SER A 59 -1.07 -0.41 6.50
N PHE A 60 -1.71 0.75 6.63
CA PHE A 60 -3.11 0.83 7.05
C PHE A 60 -4.07 0.38 5.94
N TYR A 61 -3.76 0.68 4.68
CA TYR A 61 -4.59 0.31 3.53
C TYR A 61 -4.08 -0.96 2.87
N THR A 62 -4.90 -2.00 2.88
CA THR A 62 -4.58 -3.30 2.25
C THR A 62 -4.40 -3.23 0.73
N MET A 63 -4.82 -2.13 0.08
CA MET A 63 -4.63 -1.90 -1.35
C MET A 63 -3.15 -1.73 -1.72
N PHE A 64 -2.35 -1.20 -0.81
CA PHE A 64 -0.94 -0.96 -1.07
C PHE A 64 -0.09 -2.23 -0.86
N LYS A 65 0.85 -2.47 -1.76
CA LYS A 65 1.76 -3.60 -1.76
C LYS A 65 3.09 -3.16 -1.16
N LEU A 66 3.39 -3.58 0.08
CA LEU A 66 4.66 -3.30 0.75
C LEU A 66 5.76 -4.30 0.41
N GLU A 67 5.42 -5.35 -0.32
CA GLU A 67 6.30 -6.43 -0.75
C GLU A 67 6.01 -6.76 -2.21
N PRO A 68 6.97 -7.30 -2.97
CA PRO A 68 6.74 -7.75 -4.33
C PRO A 68 5.68 -8.87 -4.33
N GLN A 69 4.62 -8.66 -5.11
CA GLN A 69 3.56 -9.66 -5.30
C GLN A 69 3.58 -10.20 -6.74
N GLY A 70 2.95 -11.35 -6.94
CA GLY A 70 2.81 -11.95 -8.27
C GLY A 70 2.08 -11.05 -9.28
N LYS A 71 2.17 -11.42 -10.56
CA LYS A 71 1.58 -10.67 -11.69
C LYS A 71 0.08 -10.43 -11.53
N TYR A 72 -0.63 -11.40 -10.94
CA TYR A 72 -2.08 -11.35 -10.74
C TYR A 72 -2.41 -11.29 -9.25
N ARG A 73 -3.29 -10.36 -8.89
CA ARG A 73 -3.84 -10.23 -7.54
C ARG A 73 -5.31 -10.61 -7.57
N ILE A 74 -5.65 -11.78 -7.04
CA ILE A 74 -7.03 -12.26 -6.94
C ILE A 74 -7.58 -11.84 -5.58
N GLN A 75 -8.63 -11.02 -5.56
CA GLN A 75 -9.33 -10.62 -4.34
C GLN A 75 -10.75 -11.17 -4.38
N VAL A 76 -11.07 -12.05 -3.44
CA VAL A 76 -12.40 -12.64 -3.29
C VAL A 76 -13.15 -11.87 -2.21
N CYS A 77 -14.37 -11.43 -2.52
CA CYS A 77 -15.25 -10.77 -1.57
C CYS A 77 -15.72 -11.76 -0.50
N GLU A 78 -15.53 -11.37 0.77
CA GLU A 78 -16.00 -12.14 1.95
C GLU A 78 -17.10 -11.41 2.72
N GLY A 79 -17.66 -10.33 2.15
CA GLY A 79 -18.79 -9.62 2.74
C GLY A 79 -20.05 -10.49 2.80
N LEU A 80 -21.00 -10.11 3.66
CA LEU A 80 -22.23 -10.87 3.90
C LEU A 80 -22.99 -11.24 2.62
N SER A 81 -23.15 -10.29 1.69
CA SER A 81 -23.82 -10.54 0.41
C SER A 81 -23.12 -11.64 -0.41
N CYS A 82 -21.78 -11.62 -0.47
CA CYS A 82 -20.98 -12.61 -1.17
C CYS A 82 -21.00 -13.97 -0.46
N TYR A 83 -21.09 -13.97 0.86
CA TYR A 83 -21.24 -15.17 1.66
C TYR A 83 -22.60 -15.86 1.40
N LEU A 84 -23.70 -15.08 1.44
CA LEU A 84 -25.05 -15.58 1.17
C LEU A 84 -25.20 -16.11 -0.26
N ALA A 85 -24.55 -15.45 -1.23
CA ALA A 85 -24.50 -15.88 -2.62
C ALA A 85 -23.55 -17.08 -2.87
N ARG A 86 -23.01 -17.72 -1.81
CA ARG A 86 -22.04 -18.83 -1.85
C ARG A 86 -20.69 -18.50 -2.53
N GLY A 87 -20.42 -17.24 -2.87
CA GLY A 87 -19.16 -16.81 -3.49
C GLY A 87 -17.94 -16.86 -2.56
N ALA A 88 -18.13 -16.67 -1.25
CA ALA A 88 -17.04 -16.73 -0.26
C ALA A 88 -16.65 -18.16 0.16
N VAL A 89 -17.50 -19.16 -0.12
CA VAL A 89 -17.34 -20.54 0.35
C VAL A 89 -16.17 -21.25 -0.35
N HIS A 90 -15.90 -20.91 -1.62
CA HIS A 90 -14.82 -21.50 -2.40
C HIS A 90 -13.40 -21.16 -1.90
N ARG A 91 -13.22 -20.20 -0.98
CA ARG A 91 -11.89 -19.87 -0.46
C ARG A 91 -11.33 -20.92 0.51
N ARG A 92 -12.19 -21.65 1.24
CA ARG A 92 -11.73 -22.69 2.19
C ARG A 92 -11.25 -23.97 1.48
N GLU A 93 -11.76 -24.21 0.27
CA GLU A 93 -11.44 -25.37 -0.56
C GLU A 93 -10.48 -25.03 -1.71
N ALA A 94 -10.29 -23.74 -2.02
CA ALA A 94 -9.30 -23.32 -2.99
C ALA A 94 -7.91 -23.77 -2.50
N PRO A 95 -7.18 -24.58 -3.29
CA PRO A 95 -5.82 -24.96 -2.96
C PRO A 95 -5.05 -23.68 -2.67
N ARG A 96 -4.38 -23.65 -1.53
CA ARG A 96 -3.57 -22.52 -1.07
C ARG A 96 -2.63 -22.16 -2.21
N TRP A 97 -2.97 -21.13 -3.00
CA TRP A 97 -2.22 -20.64 -4.16
C TRP A 97 -0.86 -20.07 -3.71
N ARG A 98 0.02 -20.93 -3.21
CA ARG A 98 1.46 -20.73 -3.21
C ARG A 98 1.89 -21.15 -4.60
N GLY A 99 2.24 -20.17 -5.43
CA GLY A 99 2.81 -20.42 -6.75
C GLY A 99 4.06 -21.27 -6.61
N GLU A 100 4.01 -22.43 -7.24
CA GLU A 100 5.12 -22.99 -8.02
C GLU A 100 4.89 -22.60 -9.48
#